data_AF-A0A081PP65-F1
#
_entry.id   AF-A0A081PP65-F1
#
_cell.length_a   1.000
_cell.length_b   1.000
_cell.length_c   1.000
_cell.angle_alpha   90.00
_cell.angle_beta   90.00
_cell.angle_gamma   90.00
#
_symmetry.space_group_name_H-M   'P 1'
#
loop_
_entity.id
_entity.type
_entity.pdbx_description
1 polymer ?
#
loop_
_entity_poly.entity_id
_entity_poly.type
_entity_poly.pdbx_seq_one_letter_code
_entity_poly.pdbx_strand_id
1 'polypeptide(L)'
;MYKLVPAQTVGKETGKVTVEPTEVTYKYELQKGDVTVNYTDTEGNAIEGKTSVRAETQSPTGKEYNTNTPDLKPETITTESGKVYKLVPAQTVG
;
A
#
# COMPACT_ATOMS: atom_id res chain seq x y z
N MET A 1 -12.82 1.40 -2.08
CA MET A 1 -13.57 0.58 -1.10
C MET A 1 -13.75 1.37 0.19
N TYR A 2 -14.93 1.33 0.83
CA TYR A 2 -15.17 2.02 2.12
C TYR A 2 -15.14 1.01 3.28
N LYS A 3 -14.69 1.43 4.47
CA LYS A 3 -14.73 0.64 5.72
C LYS A 3 -15.60 1.35 6.75
N LEU A 4 -16.44 0.60 7.45
CA LEU A 4 -17.11 1.12 8.65
C LEU A 4 -16.05 1.48 9.70
N VAL A 5 -16.26 2.57 10.41
CA VAL A 5 -15.45 2.98 11.57
C VAL A 5 -16.28 2.75 12.83
N PRO A 6 -16.17 1.58 13.51
CA PRO A 6 -17.03 1.26 14.65
C PRO A 6 -16.90 2.28 15.79
N ALA A 7 -15.69 2.79 16.01
CA ALA A 7 -15.42 3.82 17.02
C ALA A 7 -16.17 5.15 16.79
N GLN A 8 -16.68 5.39 15.58
CA GLN A 8 -17.44 6.59 15.22
C GLN A 8 -18.92 6.28 14.93
N THR A 9 -19.36 5.06 15.24
CA THR A 9 -20.79 4.73 15.18
C THR A 9 -21.50 5.35 16.38
N VAL A 10 -22.57 6.09 16.12
CA VAL A 10 -23.34 6.80 17.14
C VAL A 10 -24.71 6.14 17.27
N GLY A 11 -25.07 5.74 18.49
CA GLY A 11 -26.30 5.01 18.78
C GLY A 11 -26.04 3.55 19.18
N LYS A 12 -27.08 2.85 19.64
CA LYS A 12 -27.00 1.41 19.97
C LYS A 12 -27.50 0.59 18.81
N GLU A 13 -26.60 -0.18 18.19
CA GLU A 13 -26.94 -1.10 17.09
C GLU A 13 -27.83 -2.27 17.53
N THR A 14 -27.81 -2.60 18.83
CA THR A 14 -28.61 -3.67 19.42
C THR A 14 -29.40 -3.14 20.62
N GLY A 15 -30.64 -3.61 20.75
CA GLY A 15 -31.56 -3.14 21.77
C GLY A 15 -32.90 -3.87 21.74
N LYS A 16 -33.81 -3.46 22.62
CA LYS A 16 -35.21 -3.91 22.62
C LYS A 16 -36.05 -2.90 21.85
N VAL A 17 -37.13 -3.37 21.22
CA VAL A 17 -38.09 -2.49 20.56
C VAL A 17 -38.80 -1.63 21.60
N THR A 18 -38.76 -0.31 21.42
CA THR A 18 -39.40 0.70 22.26
C THR A 18 -40.35 1.56 21.44
N VAL A 19 -41.25 2.27 22.12
CA VAL A 19 -42.13 3.27 21.47
C VAL A 19 -41.31 4.48 21.00
N GLU A 20 -40.26 4.83 21.74
CA GLU A 20 -39.31 5.86 21.32
C GLU A 20 -38.43 5.34 20.18
N PRO A 21 -38.25 6.13 19.10
CA PRO A 21 -37.39 5.75 17.99
C PRO A 21 -35.92 5.71 18.44
N THR A 22 -35.19 4.71 17.96
CA THR A 22 -33.74 4.62 18.12
C THR A 22 -33.07 4.94 16.79
N GLU A 23 -32.19 5.93 16.79
CA GLU A 23 -31.38 6.28 15.62
C GLU A 23 -29.95 5.75 15.77
N VAL A 24 -29.42 5.19 14.68
CA VAL A 24 -28.04 4.72 14.61
C VAL A 24 -27.40 5.31 13.37
N THR A 25 -26.32 6.05 13.56
CA THR A 25 -25.55 6.68 12.47
C THR A 25 -24.24 5.94 12.29
N TYR A 26 -24.04 5.40 11.08
CA TYR A 26 -22.81 4.73 10.68
C TYR A 26 -21.91 5.68 9.89
N LYS A 27 -20.63 5.75 10.28
CA LYS A 27 -19.62 6.50 9.51
C LYS A 27 -18.66 5.55 8.79
N TYR A 28 -18.51 5.79 7.50
CA TYR A 28 -17.61 5.04 6.63
C TYR A 28 -16.45 5.93 6.18
N GLU A 29 -15.26 5.34 6.09
CA GLU A 29 -14.07 6.01 5.59
C GLU A 29 -13.54 5.29 4.34
N LEU A 30 -13.03 6.07 3.39
CA LEU A 30 -12.42 5.53 2.18
C LEU A 30 -11.11 4.84 2.55
N GLN A 31 -11.01 3.55 2.26
CA GLN A 31 -9.77 2.81 2.45
C GLN A 31 -8.75 3.24 1.40
N LYS A 32 -7.52 3.45 1.88
CA LYS A 32 -6.37 3.89 1.09
C LYS A 32 -5.17 3.03 1.40
N GLY A 33 -4.29 2.86 0.42
CA GLY A 33 -3.05 2.10 0.55
C GLY A 33 -1.88 2.83 -0.09
N ASP A 34 -0.68 2.36 0.24
CA ASP A 34 0.58 2.79 -0.36
C ASP A 34 1.17 1.62 -1.16
N VAL A 35 1.89 1.93 -2.24
CA VAL A 35 2.69 0.94 -3.00
C VAL A 35 4.13 1.41 -2.99
N THR A 36 5.04 0.55 -2.54
CA THR A 36 6.47 0.85 -2.44
C THR A 36 7.28 -0.20 -3.19
N VAL A 37 8.22 0.27 -4.01
CA VAL A 37 9.21 -0.56 -4.69
C VAL A 37 10.50 -0.52 -3.90
N ASN A 38 11.01 -1.70 -3.53
CA ASN A 38 12.26 -1.85 -2.80
C ASN A 38 13.32 -2.51 -3.70
N TYR A 39 14.58 -2.16 -3.49
CA TYR A 39 15.70 -2.68 -4.27
C TYR A 39 16.64 -3.43 -3.34
N THR A 40 16.70 -4.75 -3.52
CA THR A 40 17.56 -5.65 -2.74
C THR A 40 18.38 -6.53 -3.66
N ASP A 41 19.52 -6.98 -3.18
CA ASP A 41 20.33 -8.00 -3.83
C ASP A 41 19.75 -9.41 -3.63
N THR A 42 20.41 -10.42 -4.18
CA THR A 42 19.98 -11.82 -4.10
C THR A 42 20.07 -12.43 -2.70
N GLU A 43 20.73 -11.74 -1.77
CA GLU A 43 20.83 -12.12 -0.36
C GLU A 43 19.78 -11.39 0.50
N GLY A 44 19.02 -10.46 -0.11
CA GLY A 44 18.02 -9.64 0.56
C GLY A 44 18.57 -8.33 1.16
N ASN A 45 19.84 -7.99 0.91
CA ASN A 45 20.41 -6.73 1.41
C ASN A 45 19.98 -5.56 0.51
N ALA A 46 19.80 -4.37 1.10
CA ALA A 46 19.52 -3.17 0.33
C ALA A 46 20.69 -2.80 -0.60
N ILE A 47 20.36 -2.37 -1.82
CA ILE A 47 21.37 -1.89 -2.78
C ILE A 47 21.82 -0.48 -2.37
N GLU A 48 23.11 -0.31 -2.12
CA GLU A 48 23.73 0.98 -1.81
C GLU A 48 23.34 2.07 -2.82
N GLY A 49 22.97 3.26 -2.33
CA GLY A 49 22.61 4.40 -3.18
C GLY A 49 21.27 4.27 -3.91
N LYS A 50 20.56 3.13 -3.80
CA LYS A 50 19.23 2.95 -4.38
C LYS A 50 18.18 2.86 -3.28
N THR A 51 17.43 3.95 -3.10
CA THR A 51 16.37 4.04 -2.11
C THR A 51 15.05 3.46 -2.63
N SER A 52 14.20 3.01 -1.69
CA SER A 52 12.84 2.60 -1.99
C SER A 52 12.04 3.76 -2.58
N VAL A 53 11.18 3.46 -3.55
CA VAL A 53 10.35 4.45 -4.23
C VAL A 53 8.88 4.20 -3.93
N ARG A 54 8.17 5.24 -3.47
CA ARG A 54 6.71 5.21 -3.33
C ARG A 54 6.09 5.38 -4.72
N ALA A 55 5.56 4.30 -5.28
CA ALA A 55 4.85 4.33 -6.55
C ALA A 55 3.42 4.88 -6.39
N GLU A 56 2.80 4.62 -5.25
CA GLU A 56 1.47 5.13 -4.89
C GLU A 56 1.46 5.53 -3.42
N THR A 57 0.77 6.63 -3.10
CA THR A 57 0.62 7.11 -1.72
C THR A 57 -0.83 7.46 -1.46
N GLN A 58 -1.41 6.87 -0.42
CA GLN A 58 -2.78 7.10 0.01
C GLN A 58 -3.80 6.94 -1.14
N SER A 59 -3.53 5.98 -2.02
CA SER A 59 -4.36 5.71 -3.18
C SER A 59 -5.60 4.91 -2.79
N PRO A 60 -6.79 5.26 -3.32
CA PRO A 60 -8.02 4.53 -3.00
C PRO A 60 -7.91 3.05 -3.34
N THR A 61 -8.48 2.19 -2.49
CA THR A 61 -8.55 0.75 -2.80
C THR A 61 -9.31 0.50 -4.10
N GLY A 62 -8.70 -0.28 -5.00
CA GLY A 62 -9.22 -0.60 -6.34
C GLY A 62 -8.69 0.32 -7.44
N LYS A 63 -7.85 1.32 -7.12
CA LYS A 63 -7.09 2.06 -8.14
C LYS A 63 -5.99 1.16 -8.70
N GLU A 64 -5.96 1.02 -10.03
CA GLU A 64 -4.86 0.36 -10.73
C GLU A 64 -3.53 1.11 -10.54
N TYR A 65 -2.44 0.36 -10.47
CA TYR A 65 -1.08 0.89 -10.40
C TYR A 65 -0.13 0.01 -11.21
N ASN A 66 1.02 0.55 -11.62
CA ASN A 66 2.02 -0.18 -12.37
C ASN A 66 3.43 0.11 -11.83
N THR A 67 4.12 -0.93 -11.36
CA THR A 67 5.52 -0.87 -10.91
C THR A 67 6.51 -1.47 -11.91
N ASN A 68 6.01 -2.07 -13.00
CA ASN A 68 6.84 -2.62 -14.07
C ASN A 68 7.14 -1.55 -15.13
N THR A 69 7.81 -0.49 -14.70
CA THR A 69 8.29 0.60 -15.57
C THR A 69 9.82 0.63 -15.55
N PRO A 70 10.50 1.17 -16.59
CA PRO A 70 11.96 1.28 -16.59
C PRO A 70 12.54 2.07 -15.41
N ASP A 71 11.78 3.05 -14.88
CA ASP A 71 12.20 3.88 -13.76
C ASP A 71 12.17 3.13 -12.42
N LEU A 72 11.16 2.27 -12.24
CA LEU A 72 10.91 1.52 -11.00
C LEU A 72 11.52 0.11 -11.03
N LYS A 73 11.70 -0.46 -12.22
CA LYS A 73 12.26 -1.79 -12.44
C LYS A 73 13.33 -1.74 -13.54
N PRO A 74 14.44 -1.01 -13.31
CA PRO A 74 15.55 -0.97 -14.26
C PRO A 74 16.22 -2.35 -14.36
N GLU A 75 16.72 -2.68 -15.54
CA GLU A 75 17.44 -3.95 -15.77
C GLU A 75 18.83 -3.95 -15.10
N THR A 76 19.41 -2.77 -14.88
CA THR A 76 20.73 -2.60 -14.29
C THR A 76 20.75 -1.41 -13.33
N ILE A 77 21.42 -1.57 -12.20
CA ILE A 77 21.69 -0.50 -11.23
C ILE A 77 23.20 -0.45 -11.01
N THR A 78 23.80 0.73 -11.17
CA THR A 78 25.21 0.99 -10.86
C THR A 78 25.28 1.86 -9.61
N THR A 79 25.98 1.40 -8.58
CA THR A 79 26.17 2.16 -7.34
C THR A 79 27.25 3.23 -7.51
N GLU A 80 27.28 4.19 -6.60
CA GLU A 80 28.34 5.21 -6.54
C GLU A 80 29.73 4.58 -6.33
N SER A 81 29.79 3.45 -5.64
CA SER A 81 31.00 2.62 -5.46
C SER A 81 31.43 1.85 -6.71
N GLY A 82 30.66 1.91 -7.81
CA GLY A 82 30.94 1.25 -9.08
C GLY A 82 30.48 -0.21 -9.17
N LYS A 83 29.77 -0.73 -8.15
CA LYS A 83 29.20 -2.07 -8.17
C LYS A 83 27.98 -2.10 -9.08
N VAL A 84 27.90 -3.10 -9.95
CA VAL A 84 26.81 -3.25 -10.92
C VAL A 84 25.93 -4.42 -10.55
N TYR A 85 24.63 -4.14 -10.39
CA TYR A 85 23.59 -5.13 -10.15
C TYR A 85 22.75 -5.31 -11.41
N LYS A 86 22.43 -6.55 -11.75
CA LYS A 86 21.50 -6.88 -12.83
C LYS A 86 20.21 -7.46 -12.24
N LEU A 87 19.09 -7.08 -12.83
CA LEU A 87 17.79 -7.61 -12.43
C LEU A 87 17.77 -9.13 -12.63
N VAL A 88 17.31 -9.85 -11.60
CA VAL A 88 17.07 -11.30 -11.66
C VAL A 88 15.56 -11.52 -11.71
N PRO A 89 14.96 -11.76 -12.89
CA PRO A 89 13.51 -11.89 -13.02
C PRO A 89 12.92 -12.99 -12.12
N ALA A 90 13.65 -14.09 -11.94
CA ALA A 90 13.23 -15.21 -11.10
C ALA A 90 13.14 -14.88 -9.60
N GLN A 91 13.77 -13.79 -9.14
CA GLN A 91 13.71 -13.33 -7.74
C GLN A 91 12.93 -12.02 -7.59
N THR A 92 12.28 -11.54 -8.66
CA THR A 92 11.41 -10.37 -8.57
C THR A 92 10.09 -10.78 -7.91
N VAL A 93 9.73 -10.12 -6.82
CA VAL A 93 8.46 -10.32 -6.11
C VAL A 93 7.57 -9.10 -6.34
N GLY A 94 6.28 -9.32 -6.60
CA GLY A 94 5.27 -8.28 -6.86
C GLY A 94 3.94 -8.60 -6.23
#